data_AF-A0A9W6X3L0-F1
#
_entry.id   AF-A0A9W6X3L0-F1
#
_cell.length_a   1.000
_cell.length_b   1.000
_cell.length_c   1.000
_cell.angle_alpha   90.00
_cell.angle_beta   90.00
_cell.angle_gamma   90.00
#
_symmetry.space_group_name_H-M   'P 1'
#
loop_
_entity.id
_entity.type
_entity.pdbx_description
1 polymer ?
#
loop_
_entity_poly.entity_id
_entity_poly.type
_entity_poly.pdbx_seq_one_letter_code
_entity_poly.pdbx_strand_id
1 'polypeptide(L)'
;MKLKILAVLLAAVHFAGNAVSLDHDKVQPIPQPEAVTISEKAAVKFKPGLDIRDGCDSFPAVNAAGETSGGLKGTNGDSGCKVSLLGSQVYGRAGWYQDVWAIMYS
;
A
#
# COMPACT_ATOMS: atom_id res chain seq x y z
N MET A 1 45.24 0.20 17.22
CA MET A 1 44.03 -0.65 17.32
C MET A 1 42.91 -0.08 18.22
N LYS A 2 42.83 1.24 18.46
CA LYS A 2 41.83 1.83 19.38
C LYS A 2 41.08 3.07 18.86
N LEU A 3 41.22 3.43 17.58
CA LEU A 3 40.56 4.62 17.01
C LEU A 3 39.56 4.31 15.88
N LYS A 4 39.65 3.12 15.26
CA LYS A 4 38.68 2.68 14.25
C LYS A 4 37.38 2.09 14.82
N ILE A 5 37.38 1.78 16.12
CA ILE A 5 36.22 1.16 16.80
C ILE A 5 35.20 2.23 17.22
N LEU A 6 35.62 3.50 17.39
CA LEU A 6 34.73 4.57 17.84
C LEU A 6 33.86 5.17 16.71
N ALA A 7 34.28 5.02 15.44
CA ALA A 7 33.54 5.55 14.29
C ALA A 7 32.40 4.64 13.82
N VAL A 8 32.29 3.42 14.34
CA VAL A 8 31.23 2.46 13.95
C VAL A 8 29.99 2.58 14.86
N LEU A 9 30.01 3.46 15.87
CA LEU A 9 28.95 3.58 16.88
C LEU A 9 28.05 4.82 16.76
N LEU A 10 28.15 5.63 15.69
CA LEU A 10 27.37 6.86 15.59
C LEU A 10 26.85 7.16 14.19
N ALA A 11 25.90 6.34 13.69
CA ALA A 11 24.86 6.79 12.76
C ALA A 11 23.79 5.71 12.54
N ALA A 12 23.36 4.99 13.58
CA ALA A 12 22.02 4.41 13.54
C ALA A 12 21.03 5.54 13.83
N VAL A 13 20.92 6.50 12.90
CA VAL A 13 19.84 7.48 12.89
C VAL A 13 18.58 6.66 12.67
N HIS A 14 17.93 6.32 13.78
CA HIS A 14 16.56 5.84 13.74
C HIS A 14 15.77 7.04 13.24
N PHE A 15 15.47 7.07 11.94
CA PHE A 15 14.36 7.88 11.45
C PHE A 15 13.13 7.32 12.15
N ALA A 16 12.80 7.87 13.31
CA ALA A 16 11.43 7.93 13.77
C ALA A 16 10.71 8.87 12.80
N GLY A 17 10.51 8.39 11.56
CA GLY A 17 9.67 9.06 10.60
C GLY A 17 8.30 9.10 11.24
N ASN A 18 7.84 10.29 11.62
CA ASN A 18 6.44 10.46 11.97
C ASN A 18 5.63 9.89 10.81
N ALA A 19 4.70 8.98 11.09
CA ALA A 19 3.79 8.48 10.06
C ALA A 19 3.02 9.69 9.51
N VAL A 20 3.40 10.15 8.32
CA VAL A 20 2.74 11.28 7.68
C VAL A 20 1.40 10.78 7.18
N SER A 21 0.34 11.36 7.74
CA SER A 21 -1.03 11.14 7.26
C SER A 21 -1.34 12.26 6.27
N LEU A 22 -1.77 11.88 5.07
CA LEU A 22 -2.24 12.78 4.03
C LEU A 22 -3.78 12.77 4.00
N ASP A 23 -4.35 13.79 3.38
CA ASP A 23 -5.76 13.75 2.98
C ASP A 23 -5.99 12.53 2.07
N HIS A 24 -7.16 11.90 2.19
CA HIS A 24 -7.44 10.63 1.52
C HIS A 24 -7.36 10.70 -0.02
N ASP A 25 -7.51 11.90 -0.58
CA ASP A 25 -7.45 12.19 -2.01
C ASP A 25 -6.09 12.72 -2.49
N LYS A 26 -5.06 12.71 -1.61
CA LYS A 26 -3.69 13.15 -1.92
C LYS A 26 -2.66 12.03 -1.91
N VAL A 27 -3.03 10.83 -1.46
CA VAL A 27 -2.15 9.67 -1.51
C VAL A 27 -1.99 9.22 -2.97
N GLN A 28 -0.75 9.14 -3.43
CA GLN A 28 -0.45 8.68 -4.78
C GLN A 28 -0.51 7.15 -4.86
N PRO A 29 -1.25 6.56 -5.81
CA PRO A 29 -1.21 5.12 -6.05
C PRO A 29 0.18 4.63 -6.41
N ILE A 30 0.48 3.39 -6.06
CA ILE A 30 1.71 2.71 -6.45
C ILE A 30 1.46 2.07 -7.82
N PRO A 31 2.20 2.47 -8.88
CA PRO A 31 2.06 1.85 -10.19
C PRO A 31 2.29 0.35 -10.12
N GLN A 32 1.45 -0.44 -10.80
CA GLN A 32 1.64 -1.89 -10.86
C GLN A 32 2.96 -2.19 -11.61
N PRO A 33 3.97 -2.79 -10.97
CA PRO A 33 5.23 -3.10 -11.63
C PRO A 33 5.06 -4.23 -12.66
N GLU A 34 6.04 -4.36 -13.56
CA GLU A 34 6.10 -5.54 -14.42
C GLU A 34 6.31 -6.81 -13.58
N ALA A 35 5.48 -7.82 -13.82
CA ALA A 35 5.53 -9.08 -13.09
C ALA A 35 6.66 -9.98 -13.61
N VAL A 36 7.65 -10.28 -12.77
CA VAL A 36 8.83 -11.06 -13.12
C VAL A 36 8.72 -12.48 -12.59
N THR A 37 8.39 -12.63 -11.31
CA THR A 37 8.30 -13.94 -10.63
C THR A 37 7.00 -14.68 -10.94
N ILE A 38 6.97 -15.99 -10.67
CA ILE A 38 5.74 -16.80 -10.82
C ILE A 38 4.62 -16.25 -9.94
N SER A 39 4.94 -15.88 -8.70
CA SER A 39 4.01 -15.30 -7.74
C SER A 39 3.41 -13.98 -8.23
N GLU A 40 4.24 -13.07 -8.74
CA GLU A 40 3.79 -11.79 -9.31
C GLU A 40 2.91 -12.00 -10.54
N LYS A 41 3.34 -12.88 -11.46
CA LYS A 41 2.57 -13.21 -12.67
C LYS A 41 1.22 -13.81 -12.33
N ALA A 42 1.16 -14.69 -11.33
CA ALA A 42 -0.08 -15.24 -10.81
C ALA A 42 -0.96 -14.13 -10.19
N ALA A 43 -0.38 -13.25 -9.37
CA ALA A 43 -1.12 -12.14 -8.75
C ALA A 43 -1.73 -11.17 -9.78
N VAL A 44 -1.03 -10.89 -10.88
CA VAL A 44 -1.59 -10.08 -11.99
C VAL A 44 -2.64 -10.86 -12.77
N LYS A 45 -2.38 -12.15 -13.07
CA LYS A 45 -3.30 -13.02 -13.83
C LYS A 45 -4.64 -13.23 -13.12
N PHE A 46 -4.65 -13.39 -11.81
CA PHE A 46 -5.84 -13.68 -11.01
C PHE A 46 -6.41 -12.45 -10.30
N LYS A 47 -5.98 -11.24 -10.69
CA LYS A 47 -6.53 -9.99 -10.14
C LYS A 47 -8.05 -9.93 -10.40
N PRO A 48 -8.88 -9.77 -9.36
CA PRO A 48 -10.32 -9.81 -9.52
C PRO A 48 -10.85 -8.54 -10.19
N GLY A 49 -12.03 -8.65 -10.81
CA GLY A 49 -12.88 -7.49 -11.06
C GLY A 49 -13.64 -7.13 -9.79
N LEU A 50 -13.75 -5.83 -9.48
CA LEU A 50 -14.48 -5.31 -8.33
C LEU A 50 -15.64 -4.44 -8.83
N ASP A 51 -16.87 -4.84 -8.49
CA ASP A 51 -18.11 -4.09 -8.78
C ASP A 51 -18.57 -3.39 -7.49
N ILE A 52 -18.38 -2.07 -7.42
CA ILE A 52 -18.76 -1.25 -6.27
C ILE A 52 -20.13 -0.63 -6.55
N ARG A 53 -21.16 -1.17 -5.92
CA ARG A 53 -22.55 -0.72 -6.12
C ARG A 53 -22.92 0.46 -5.25
N ASP A 54 -22.42 0.45 -4.01
CA ASP A 54 -22.68 1.46 -3.00
C ASP A 54 -21.42 1.65 -2.14
N GLY A 55 -21.24 2.87 -1.61
CA GLY A 55 -20.11 3.20 -0.75
C GLY A 55 -18.93 3.84 -1.49
N CYS A 56 -17.75 3.76 -0.89
CA CYS A 56 -16.53 4.34 -1.44
C CYS A 56 -15.94 3.47 -2.56
N ASP A 57 -15.38 4.12 -3.57
CA ASP A 57 -14.46 3.50 -4.51
C ASP A 57 -13.16 3.06 -3.79
N SER A 58 -12.30 2.26 -4.44
CA SER A 58 -10.99 1.93 -3.86
C SER A 58 -10.00 3.09 -4.02
N PHE A 59 -9.36 3.47 -2.92
CA PHE A 59 -8.34 4.53 -2.84
C PHE A 59 -6.99 3.95 -2.38
N PRO A 60 -5.88 4.57 -2.75
CA PRO A 60 -4.58 4.22 -2.19
C PRO A 60 -4.53 4.54 -0.68
N ALA A 61 -4.26 3.51 0.12
CA ALA A 61 -4.07 3.65 1.56
C ALA A 61 -2.65 4.14 1.93
N VAL A 62 -1.68 3.94 1.05
CA VAL A 62 -0.27 4.29 1.25
C VAL A 62 0.42 4.59 -0.08
N ASN A 63 1.37 5.52 -0.08
CA ASN A 63 2.20 5.84 -1.25
C ASN A 63 3.63 5.26 -1.13
N ALA A 64 4.46 5.48 -2.15
CA ALA A 64 5.84 4.97 -2.20
C ALA A 64 6.78 5.55 -1.13
N ALA A 65 6.45 6.70 -0.54
CA ALA A 65 7.19 7.31 0.56
C ALA A 65 6.78 6.76 1.95
N GLY A 66 5.76 5.91 2.00
CA GLY A 66 5.20 5.38 3.25
C GLY A 66 4.22 6.33 3.94
N GLU A 67 3.80 7.41 3.27
CA GLU A 67 2.75 8.31 3.77
C GLU A 67 1.39 7.63 3.57
N THR A 68 0.50 7.78 4.54
CA THR A 68 -0.76 7.01 4.62
C THR A 68 -1.99 7.90 4.47
N SER A 69 -3.10 7.31 4.02
CA SER A 69 -4.39 8.00 3.95
C SER A 69 -4.94 8.22 5.36
N GLY A 70 -5.34 9.46 5.65
CA GLY A 70 -6.10 9.81 6.86
C GLY A 70 -7.55 9.32 6.85
N GLY A 71 -8.02 8.82 5.70
CA GLY A 71 -9.39 8.36 5.51
C GLY A 71 -10.42 9.49 5.57
N LEU A 72 -11.69 9.10 5.70
CA LEU A 72 -12.82 10.02 5.85
C LEU A 72 -13.58 9.71 7.13
N LYS A 73 -14.10 10.76 7.77
CA LYS A 73 -15.07 10.60 8.85
C LYS A 73 -16.38 10.06 8.28
N GLY A 74 -16.89 8.96 8.82
CA GLY A 74 -18.11 8.29 8.35
C GLY A 74 -19.44 9.02 8.62
N THR A 75 -19.47 10.34 8.59
CA THR A 75 -20.68 11.14 8.88
C THR A 75 -21.46 11.56 7.63
N ASN A 76 -20.86 11.48 6.44
CA ASN A 76 -21.44 12.03 5.20
C ASN A 76 -21.68 10.94 4.13
N GLY A 77 -21.93 9.70 4.55
CA GLY A 77 -22.10 8.57 3.63
C GLY A 77 -20.86 8.37 2.77
N ASP A 78 -21.04 8.33 1.44
CA ASP A 78 -20.00 8.15 0.42
C ASP A 78 -19.45 9.48 -0.14
N SER A 79 -19.89 10.62 0.40
CA SER A 79 -19.43 11.93 -0.05
C SER A 79 -17.92 12.07 0.15
N GLY A 80 -17.21 12.42 -0.92
CA GLY A 80 -15.75 12.56 -0.92
C GLY A 80 -14.98 11.29 -1.29
N CYS A 81 -15.61 10.12 -1.41
CA CYS A 81 -14.93 8.87 -1.79
C CYS A 81 -15.59 8.11 -2.94
N LYS A 82 -16.46 8.76 -3.74
CA LYS A 82 -17.11 8.08 -4.88
C LYS A 82 -16.17 7.79 -6.05
N VAL A 83 -15.08 8.56 -6.19
CA VAL A 83 -14.11 8.44 -7.29
C VAL A 83 -12.72 8.82 -6.79
N SER A 84 -11.73 7.96 -6.99
CA SER A 84 -10.32 8.31 -6.76
C SER A 84 -9.72 9.01 -7.99
N LEU A 85 -9.55 10.35 -7.92
CA LEU A 85 -9.06 11.15 -9.04
C LEU A 85 -7.59 10.86 -9.43
N LEU A 86 -6.77 10.40 -8.48
CA LEU A 86 -5.38 10.01 -8.73
C LEU A 86 -5.27 8.58 -9.26
N GLY A 87 -6.38 7.83 -9.31
CA GLY A 87 -6.42 6.43 -9.65
C GLY A 87 -6.69 5.54 -8.45
N SER A 88 -7.23 4.36 -8.71
CA SER A 88 -7.57 3.37 -7.69
C SER A 88 -6.37 2.49 -7.31
N GLN A 89 -6.49 1.73 -6.23
CA GLN A 89 -5.44 0.81 -5.76
C GLN A 89 -6.05 -0.51 -5.27
N VAL A 90 -5.38 -1.61 -5.58
CA VAL A 90 -5.57 -2.93 -4.98
C VAL A 90 -4.23 -3.45 -4.47
N TYR A 91 -4.23 -4.18 -3.37
CA TYR A 91 -3.07 -4.77 -2.74
C TYR A 91 -3.12 -6.29 -2.86
N GLY A 92 -1.99 -6.92 -3.12
CA GLY A 92 -1.89 -8.38 -3.29
C GLY A 92 -0.86 -8.99 -2.35
N ARG A 93 -1.20 -10.10 -1.70
CA ARG A 93 -0.25 -10.93 -0.93
C ARG A 93 -0.50 -12.40 -1.20
N ALA A 94 0.55 -13.17 -1.46
CA ALA A 94 0.43 -14.59 -1.78
C ALA A 94 1.32 -15.47 -0.91
N GLY A 95 0.93 -16.73 -0.76
CA GLY A 95 1.71 -17.75 -0.06
C GLY A 95 1.06 -19.12 -0.13
N TRP A 96 1.84 -20.15 0.18
CA TRP A 96 1.32 -21.51 0.36
C TRP A 96 0.59 -21.64 1.70
N TYR A 97 -0.58 -22.26 1.67
CA TYR A 97 -1.31 -22.64 2.88
C TYR A 97 -2.01 -23.98 2.62
N GLN A 98 -1.71 -24.99 3.43
CA GLN A 98 -2.29 -26.34 3.31
C GLN A 98 -2.24 -26.89 1.87
N ASP A 99 -1.05 -26.88 1.25
CA ASP A 99 -0.81 -27.35 -0.13
C ASP A 99 -1.61 -26.62 -1.23
N VAL A 100 -2.18 -25.45 -0.92
CA VAL A 100 -2.85 -24.56 -1.88
C VAL A 100 -2.10 -23.24 -1.99
N TRP A 101 -1.95 -22.73 -3.21
CA TRP A 101 -1.43 -21.39 -3.45
C TRP A 101 -2.53 -20.34 -3.24
N ALA A 102 -2.45 -19.61 -2.13
CA ALA A 102 -3.42 -18.58 -1.78
C ALA A 102 -2.93 -17.19 -2.22
N ILE A 103 -3.83 -16.39 -2.80
CA ILE A 103 -3.60 -14.99 -3.13
C ILE A 103 -4.72 -14.17 -2.48
N MET A 104 -4.36 -13.30 -1.56
CA MET A 104 -5.25 -12.32 -0.95
C MET A 104 -5.18 -11.03 -1.74
N TYR A 105 -6.35 -10.50 -2.11
CA TYR A 105 -6.52 -9.15 -2.63
C TYR A 105 -7.24 -8.30 -1.60
N SER A 106 -6.80 -7.04 -1.43
CA SER A 106 -7.37 -6.07 -0.50
C SER A 106 -7.40 -4.67 -1.11
#